data_AF-A0A9P3WGY0-F1
#
_entry.id   AF-A0A9P3WGY0-F1
#
_cell.length_a   1.000
_cell.length_b   1.000
_cell.length_c   1.000
_cell.angle_alpha   90.00
_cell.angle_beta   90.00
_cell.angle_gamma   90.00
#
_symmetry.space_group_name_H-M   'P 1'
#
loop_
_entity.id
_entity.type
_entity.pdbx_description
1 polymer ?
#
loop_
_entity_poly.entity_id
_entity_poly.type
_entity_poly.pdbx_seq_one_letter_code
_entity_poly.pdbx_strand_id
1 'polypeptide(L)'
;MISTPTLATLAAPTDTERATLSAILNKTGLRATTPRINVLHYLNTNLSIPVTAEMVSRCVDLPLSTAYRTLTALEINHLVGVTFGRGDVTRWFRFTPDTPQHCPACGQSFYSEYS
;
A
#
# COMPACT_ATOMS: atom_id res chain seq x y z
N MET A 1 -11.93 -29.76 0.03
CA MET A 1 -11.74 -28.74 -1.03
C MET A 1 -11.78 -27.40 -0.34
N ILE A 2 -10.64 -26.72 -0.20
CA ILE A 2 -10.59 -25.38 0.38
C ILE A 2 -10.96 -24.43 -0.77
N SER A 3 -12.17 -23.91 -0.75
CA SER A 3 -12.60 -22.86 -1.68
C SER A 3 -11.67 -21.68 -1.46
N THR A 4 -10.78 -21.43 -2.42
CA THR A 4 -9.99 -20.20 -2.42
C THR A 4 -10.98 -19.07 -2.60
N PRO A 5 -11.14 -18.15 -1.62
CA PRO A 5 -12.03 -17.02 -1.81
C PRO A 5 -11.54 -16.26 -3.04
N THR A 6 -12.40 -16.13 -4.06
CA THR A 6 -12.15 -15.31 -5.24
C THR A 6 -12.01 -13.88 -4.73
N LEU A 7 -10.77 -13.42 -4.55
CA LEU A 7 -10.49 -12.03 -4.22
C LEU A 7 -11.09 -11.18 -5.33
N ALA A 8 -12.00 -10.28 -4.98
CA ALA A 8 -12.65 -9.38 -5.92
C ALA A 8 -11.57 -8.66 -6.73
N THR A 9 -11.60 -8.84 -8.05
CA THR A 9 -10.78 -8.07 -8.98
C THR A 9 -11.05 -6.59 -8.71
N LEU A 10 -9.99 -5.81 -8.46
CA LEU A 10 -10.11 -4.39 -8.17
C LEU A 10 -10.89 -3.71 -9.30
N ALA A 11 -11.98 -3.01 -8.96
CA ALA A 11 -12.65 -2.13 -9.90
C ALA A 11 -11.65 -1.05 -10.34
N ALA A 12 -11.50 -0.86 -11.65
CA ALA A 12 -10.58 0.14 -12.16
C ALA A 12 -10.96 1.54 -11.65
N PRO A 13 -9.99 2.39 -11.27
CA PRO A 13 -10.29 3.75 -10.82
C PRO A 13 -10.96 4.53 -11.95
N THR A 14 -11.98 5.30 -11.59
CA THR A 14 -12.60 6.29 -12.48
C THR A 14 -11.59 7.36 -12.91
N ASP A 15 -11.87 8.12 -13.96
CA ASP A 15 -10.94 9.14 -14.47
C ASP A 15 -10.65 10.25 -13.43
N THR A 16 -11.66 10.61 -12.63
CA THR A 16 -11.53 11.57 -11.54
C THR A 16 -10.68 11.02 -10.39
N GLU A 17 -10.87 9.76 -10.00
CA GLU A 17 -10.03 9.09 -8.99
C GLU A 17 -8.59 8.95 -9.49
N ARG A 18 -8.40 8.57 -10.75
CA ARG A 18 -7.08 8.46 -11.37
C ARG A 18 -6.34 9.80 -11.35
N ALA A 19 -7.02 10.90 -11.70
CA ALA A 19 -6.46 12.24 -11.62
C ALA A 19 -6.03 12.58 -10.18
N THR A 20 -6.89 12.31 -9.20
CA THR A 20 -6.62 12.56 -7.79
C THR A 20 -5.42 11.75 -7.28
N LEU A 21 -5.38 10.44 -7.57
CA LEU A 21 -4.29 9.55 -7.17
C LEU A 21 -2.97 9.94 -7.83
N SER A 22 -3.00 10.34 -9.11
CA SER A 22 -1.82 10.84 -9.81
C SER A 22 -1.28 12.13 -9.19
N ALA A 23 -2.16 13.04 -8.76
CA ALA A 23 -1.77 14.26 -8.09
C ALA A 23 -1.11 13.97 -6.73
N ILE A 24 -1.62 13.00 -5.96
CA ILE A 24 -1.03 12.54 -4.70
C ILE A 24 0.39 11.98 -4.93
N LEU A 25 0.54 11.09 -5.92
CA LEU A 25 1.85 10.51 -6.26
C LEU A 25 2.85 11.60 -6.69
N ASN A 26 2.45 12.51 -7.57
CA ASN A 26 3.33 13.57 -8.06
C ASN A 26 3.71 14.56 -6.94
N LYS A 27 2.77 14.90 -6.04
CA LYS A 27 3.04 15.77 -4.88
C LYS A 27 4.07 15.18 -3.92
N THR A 28 4.12 13.85 -3.82
CA THR A 28 5.07 13.10 -2.99
C THR A 28 6.37 12.74 -3.73
N GLY A 29 6.59 13.28 -4.93
CA GLY A 29 7.81 13.02 -5.70
C GLY A 29 7.84 11.65 -6.43
N LEU A 30 6.75 10.88 -6.37
CA LEU A 30 6.61 9.63 -7.08
C LEU A 30 5.98 9.83 -8.46
N ARG A 31 6.66 9.35 -9.51
CA ARG A 31 6.07 9.29 -10.85
C ARG A 31 4.78 8.45 -10.83
N ALA A 32 3.68 9.04 -11.30
CA ALA A 32 2.36 8.41 -11.40
C ALA A 32 2.27 7.37 -12.54
N THR A 33 2.79 6.17 -12.31
CA THR A 33 2.67 5.03 -13.24
C THR A 33 1.40 4.21 -12.96
N THR A 34 0.87 3.50 -13.95
CA THR A 34 -0.31 2.63 -13.80
C THR A 34 -0.24 1.68 -12.60
N PRO A 35 0.87 0.92 -12.36
CA PRO A 35 0.95 0.05 -11.19
C PRO A 35 0.84 0.80 -9.86
N ARG A 36 1.51 1.94 -9.73
CA ARG A 36 1.47 2.77 -8.51
C ARG A 36 0.08 3.36 -8.26
N ILE A 37 -0.59 3.82 -9.31
CA ILE A 37 -1.97 4.33 -9.21
C ILE A 37 -2.91 3.22 -8.76
N ASN A 38 -2.83 2.04 -9.37
CA ASN A 38 -3.73 0.93 -9.03
C ASN A 38 -3.47 0.38 -7.61
N VAL A 39 -2.20 0.28 -7.19
CA VAL A 39 -1.86 -0.11 -5.81
C VAL A 39 -2.34 0.94 -4.81
N LEU A 40 -2.13 2.23 -5.08
CA LEU A 40 -2.61 3.30 -4.21
C LEU A 40 -4.15 3.33 -4.14
N HIS A 41 -4.82 3.12 -5.28
CA HIS A 41 -6.27 2.97 -5.34
C HIS A 41 -6.75 1.83 -4.43
N TYR A 42 -6.15 0.64 -4.57
CA TYR A 42 -6.49 -0.52 -3.76
C TYR A 42 -6.33 -0.26 -2.26
N LEU A 43 -5.23 0.39 -1.85
CA LEU A 43 -5.00 0.73 -0.44
C LEU A 43 -5.97 1.80 0.07
N ASN A 44 -6.33 2.77 -0.77
CA ASN A 44 -7.28 3.82 -0.42
C ASN A 44 -8.72 3.27 -0.25
N THR A 45 -9.13 2.32 -1.10
CA THR A 45 -10.42 1.64 -0.97
C THR A 45 -10.48 0.75 0.28
N ASN A 46 -9.35 0.15 0.69
CA ASN A 46 -9.25 -0.75 1.84
C ASN A 46 -8.69 -0.04 3.09
N LEU A 47 -9.14 1.20 3.36
CA LEU A 47 -8.58 2.08 4.40
C LEU A 47 -8.52 1.47 5.81
N SER A 48 -9.43 0.53 6.13
CA SER A 48 -9.56 -0.06 7.47
C SER A 48 -8.71 -1.31 7.70
N ILE A 49 -8.23 -1.98 6.65
CA ILE A 49 -7.59 -3.30 6.76
C ILE A 49 -6.18 -3.22 6.19
N PRO A 50 -5.14 -3.52 6.97
CA PRO A 50 -3.80 -3.62 6.42
C PRO A 50 -3.71 -4.84 5.48
N VAL A 51 -2.92 -4.73 4.41
CA VAL A 51 -2.82 -5.75 3.35
C VAL A 51 -1.39 -6.19 3.13
N THR A 52 -1.18 -7.44 2.71
CA THR A 52 0.16 -7.93 2.37
C THR A 52 0.50 -7.64 0.90
N ALA A 53 1.79 -7.67 0.55
CA ALA A 53 2.22 -7.55 -0.84
C ALA A 53 1.65 -8.66 -1.74
N GLU A 54 1.41 -9.84 -1.17
CA GLU A 54 0.79 -10.97 -1.87
C GLU A 54 -0.70 -10.72 -2.17
N MET A 55 -1.45 -10.11 -1.24
CA MET A 55 -2.82 -9.67 -1.50
C MET A 55 -2.86 -8.62 -2.62
N VAL A 56 -1.96 -7.64 -2.57
CA VAL A 56 -1.87 -6.58 -3.59
C VAL A 56 -1.51 -7.17 -4.96
N SER A 57 -0.53 -8.07 -5.02
CA SER A 57 -0.12 -8.77 -6.24
C SER A 57 -1.29 -9.48 -6.90
N ARG A 58 -2.12 -10.17 -6.10
CA ARG A 58 -3.31 -10.89 -6.59
C ARG A 58 -4.46 -9.97 -6.99
N CYS A 59 -4.75 -8.94 -6.20
CA CYS A 59 -5.89 -8.04 -6.47
C CYS A 59 -5.65 -7.03 -7.59
N VAL A 60 -4.41 -6.58 -7.75
CA VAL A 60 -4.01 -5.57 -8.74
C VAL A 60 -3.46 -6.22 -10.02
N ASP A 61 -3.34 -7.55 -10.04
CA ASP A 61 -2.75 -8.34 -11.13
C ASP A 61 -1.35 -7.85 -11.51
N LEU A 62 -0.45 -7.87 -10.52
CA LEU A 62 0.95 -7.46 -10.68
C LEU A 62 1.87 -8.60 -10.25
N PRO A 63 3.04 -8.76 -10.88
CA PRO A 63 4.08 -9.63 -10.34
C PRO A 63 4.40 -9.26 -8.89
N LEU A 64 4.60 -10.27 -8.04
CA LEU A 64 4.86 -10.06 -6.62
C LEU A 64 6.04 -9.11 -6.37
N SER A 65 7.09 -9.21 -7.17
CA SER A 65 8.25 -8.31 -7.14
C SER A 65 7.88 -6.86 -7.45
N THR A 66 6.96 -6.63 -8.38
CA THR A 66 6.43 -5.29 -8.71
C THR A 66 5.59 -4.77 -7.55
N ALA A 67 4.73 -5.59 -6.95
CA ALA A 67 3.92 -5.22 -5.78
C ALA A 67 4.82 -4.75 -4.62
N TYR A 68 5.87 -5.52 -4.29
CA TYR A 68 6.85 -5.14 -3.28
C TYR A 68 7.53 -3.80 -3.61
N ARG A 69 8.07 -3.64 -4.83
CA ARG A 69 8.73 -2.40 -5.24
C ARG A 69 7.80 -1.20 -5.17
N THR A 70 6.53 -1.36 -5.54
CA THR A 70 5.53 -0.29 -5.45
C THR A 70 5.19 0.06 -4.01
N LEU A 71 4.96 -0.93 -3.15
CA LEU A 71 4.60 -0.72 -1.75
C LEU A 71 5.75 -0.08 -0.97
N THR A 72 6.99 -0.55 -1.18
CA THR A 72 8.18 0.06 -0.58
C THR A 72 8.39 1.49 -1.08
N ALA A 73 8.14 1.79 -2.35
CA ALA A 73 8.22 3.16 -2.84
C ALA A 73 7.17 4.06 -2.17
N LEU A 74 5.94 3.58 -1.97
CA LEU A 74 4.89 4.33 -1.27
C LEU A 74 5.21 4.53 0.23
N GLU A 75 5.82 3.53 0.86
CA GLU A 75 6.30 3.59 2.25
C GLU A 75 7.41 4.64 2.43
N ILE A 76 8.45 4.60 1.59
CA ILE A 76 9.56 5.56 1.62
C ILE A 76 9.07 7.00 1.43
N ASN A 77 8.01 7.20 0.66
CA ASN A 77 7.41 8.51 0.42
C ASN A 77 6.24 8.83 1.37
N HIS A 78 6.15 8.10 2.50
CA HIS A 78 5.20 8.35 3.59
C HIS A 78 3.72 8.33 3.20
N LEU A 79 3.36 7.67 2.10
CA LEU A 79 1.96 7.47 1.70
C LEU A 79 1.35 6.21 2.35
N VAL A 80 2.20 5.27 2.74
CA VAL A 80 1.79 3.96 3.26
C VAL A 80 2.59 3.63 4.51
N GLY A 81 1.89 3.22 5.56
CA GLY A 81 2.50 2.68 6.76
C GLY A 81 2.72 1.19 6.68
N VAL A 82 3.72 0.70 7.42
CA VAL A 82 4.06 -0.71 7.52
C VAL A 82 4.00 -1.19 8.96
N THR A 83 3.36 -2.33 9.17
CA THR A 83 3.39 -3.10 10.41
C THR A 83 3.90 -4.51 10.15
N PHE A 84 4.44 -5.15 11.19
CA PHE A 84 5.02 -6.49 11.08
C PHE A 84 4.21 -7.49 11.90
N GLY A 85 3.92 -8.65 11.30
CA GLY A 85 3.40 -9.80 12.03
C GLY A 85 4.45 -10.33 13.00
N ARG A 86 4.09 -10.50 14.29
CA ARG A 86 5.04 -10.93 15.33
C ARG A 86 5.56 -12.37 15.16
N GLY A 87 4.82 -13.24 14.45
CA GLY A 87 5.15 -14.66 14.31
C GLY A 87 5.85 -15.04 13.01
N ASP A 88 5.69 -14.25 11.96
CA ASP A 88 6.08 -14.59 10.59
C ASP A 88 6.88 -13.49 9.89
N VAL A 89 7.11 -12.35 10.55
CA VAL A 89 7.82 -11.18 10.00
C VAL A 89 7.15 -10.65 8.72
N THR A 90 5.88 -11.00 8.49
CA THR A 90 5.13 -10.55 7.31
C THR A 90 4.91 -9.05 7.39
N ARG A 91 5.17 -8.35 6.28
CA ARG A 91 4.90 -6.91 6.14
C ARG A 91 3.46 -6.67 5.73
N TRP A 92 2.79 -5.84 6.53
CA TRP A 92 1.41 -5.43 6.35
C TRP A 92 1.39 -3.93 6.06
N PHE A 93 0.80 -3.56 4.93
CA PHE A 93 0.80 -2.21 4.39
C PHE A 93 -0.58 -1.58 4.54
N ARG A 94 -0.64 -0.29 4.90
CA ARG A 94 -1.90 0.45 5.03
C ARG A 94 -1.75 1.86 4.48
N PHE A 95 -2.73 2.35 3.73
CA PHE A 95 -2.76 3.76 3.33
C PHE A 95 -2.93 4.64 4.57
N THR A 96 -1.95 5.50 4.83
CA THR A 96 -1.92 6.42 5.96
C THR A 96 -1.17 7.68 5.56
N PRO A 97 -1.80 8.55 4.76
CA PRO A 97 -1.18 9.82 4.43
C PRO A 97 -1.00 10.62 5.72
N ASP A 98 0.20 11.17 5.91
CA ASP A 98 0.51 12.17 6.93
C ASP A 98 0.24 11.78 8.40
N THR A 99 0.13 10.47 8.71
CA THR A 99 -0.12 9.97 10.06
C THR A 99 1.08 9.24 10.65
N PRO A 100 1.58 9.64 11.84
CA PRO A 100 2.64 8.93 12.53
C PRO A 100 2.30 7.46 12.75
N GLN A 101 3.13 6.57 12.24
CA GLN A 101 2.97 5.14 12.40
C GLN A 101 3.65 4.71 13.69
N HIS A 102 2.95 3.95 14.52
CA HIS A 102 3.52 3.38 15.73
C HIS A 102 3.61 1.87 15.57
N CYS A 103 4.75 1.30 15.95
CA CYS A 103 4.89 -0.14 16.06
C CYS A 103 3.88 -0.66 17.11
N PRO A 104 2.95 -1.57 16.76
CA PRO A 104 2.02 -2.14 17.73
C PRO A 104 2.70 -3.11 18.72
N ALA A 105 4.00 -3.40 18.54
CA ALA A 105 4.77 -4.24 19.44
C ALA A 105 5.49 -3.45 20.55
N CYS A 106 6.07 -2.31 20.22
CA CYS A 106 6.87 -1.52 21.15
C CYS A 106 6.37 -0.07 21.33
N GLY A 107 5.30 0.34 20.64
CA GLY A 107 4.75 1.69 20.69
C GLY A 107 5.64 2.76 20.04
N GLN A 108 6.81 2.39 19.51
CA GLN A 108 7.73 3.35 18.89
C GLN A 108 7.12 3.95 17.63
N SER A 109 7.09 5.27 17.59
CA SER A 109 6.81 6.06 16.39
C SER A 109 7.90 5.79 15.34
N PHE A 110 7.52 5.36 14.14
CA PHE A 110 8.40 5.30 12.97
C PHE A 110 8.51 6.70 12.33
N TYR A 111 9.01 7.69 13.05
CA TYR A 111 9.34 8.99 12.44
C TYR A 111 10.61 9.59 13.06
N SER A 112 11.49 10.08 12.18
CA SER A 112 12.89 10.55 12.35
C SER A 112 13.90 9.41 12.59
N GLU A 113 14.95 9.18 11.81
CA GLU A 113 15.94 10.14 11.28
C GLU A 113 16.58 9.64 9.96
N TYR A 114 16.47 10.43 8.89
CA TYR A 114 17.61 10.77 8.03
C TYR A 114 17.47 12.26 7.75
N SER A 115 18.05 13.06 8.65
CA SER A 115 18.54 14.40 8.29
C SER A 115 19.85 14.24 7.52
#